data_AF-A0A8T3X8H8-F1
#
_entry.id   AF-A0A8T3X8H8-F1
#
_cell.length_a   1.000
_cell.length_b   1.000
_cell.length_c   1.000
_cell.angle_alpha   90.00
_cell.angle_beta   90.00
_cell.angle_gamma   90.00
#
_symmetry.space_group_name_H-M   'P 1'
#
loop_
_entity.id
_entity.type
_entity.pdbx_description
1 polymer ?
#
loop_
_entity_poly.entity_id
_entity_poly.type
_entity_poly.pdbx_seq_one_letter_code
_entity_poly.pdbx_strand_id
1 'polypeptide(L)'
;MPDNEMPEGFLDLVRLAMKDRPEKLKSTGELWDKFLFIVFMGGKRSEAEINLVLSILKPQLGMDYVRKTSGEDWREAVEKILDERMYRIRDKETLEMLRELKKEMFRISASIKGSARFFEKNGITPETLEKTLGTKEKTWEFIEGLVKDADVPNIRYTKIIFWLHSVGFGYDFCPPSWQTKKFVNEDIGPYYQFYEDDAYFMKQAEGFAEGVKKKAKGATARDVSAAIYYYITLKSMLPPRSPQKKKFTPAKLLKFLKVKKLSLKTLAEKLAGAEEKEELAEKLHEWAGER
;
A
#
# COMPACT_ATOMS: atom_id res chain seq x y z
N MET A 1 -7.60 -14.88 -21.85
CA MET A 1 -6.24 -15.05 -21.32
C MET A 1 -5.85 -16.49 -21.56
N PRO A 2 -4.65 -16.80 -22.06
CA PRO A 2 -4.18 -18.18 -22.07
C PRO A 2 -4.28 -18.74 -20.65
N ASP A 3 -4.52 -20.05 -20.53
CA ASP A 3 -4.59 -20.80 -19.26
C ASP A 3 -3.23 -20.81 -18.56
N ASN A 4 -2.72 -19.63 -18.18
CA ASN A 4 -1.50 -19.53 -17.42
C ASN A 4 -1.76 -20.16 -16.07
N GLU A 5 -1.08 -21.28 -15.83
CA GLU A 5 -1.16 -22.02 -14.58
C GLU A 5 -0.86 -21.06 -13.44
N MET A 6 -1.81 -20.98 -12.52
CA MET A 6 -1.69 -20.17 -11.32
C MET A 6 -0.46 -20.65 -10.52
N PRO A 7 0.39 -19.74 -10.01
CA PRO A 7 1.56 -20.14 -9.23
C PRO A 7 1.16 -21.07 -8.08
N GLU A 8 1.97 -22.11 -7.84
CA GLU A 8 1.68 -23.14 -6.86
C GLU A 8 1.41 -22.54 -5.46
N GLY A 9 0.27 -22.90 -4.88
CA GLY A 9 -0.17 -22.42 -3.55
C GLY A 9 -0.78 -21.00 -3.55
N PHE A 10 -0.88 -20.32 -4.69
CA PHE A 10 -1.41 -18.95 -4.72
C PHE A 10 -2.89 -18.89 -4.31
N LEU A 11 -3.70 -19.87 -4.72
CA LEU A 11 -5.12 -19.94 -4.35
C LEU A 11 -5.31 -20.01 -2.83
N ASP A 12 -4.46 -20.76 -2.13
CA ASP A 12 -4.51 -20.88 -0.67
C ASP A 12 -4.04 -19.61 0.03
N LEU A 13 -3.07 -18.90 -0.56
CA LEU A 13 -2.66 -17.58 -0.09
C LEU A 13 -3.80 -16.55 -0.24
N VAL A 14 -4.54 -16.59 -1.35
CA VAL A 14 -5.75 -15.75 -1.54
C VAL A 14 -6.80 -16.07 -0.49
N ARG A 15 -7.07 -17.36 -0.23
CA ARG A 15 -8.02 -17.77 0.84
C ARG A 15 -7.59 -17.29 2.22
N LEU A 16 -6.28 -17.19 2.47
CA LEU A 16 -5.77 -16.62 3.71
C LEU A 16 -6.00 -15.10 3.75
N ALA A 17 -5.76 -14.39 2.65
CA ALA A 17 -6.00 -12.94 2.55
C ALA A 17 -7.49 -12.56 2.69
N MET A 18 -8.41 -13.42 2.23
CA MET A 18 -9.85 -13.25 2.42
C MET A 18 -10.28 -13.16 3.89
N LYS A 19 -9.54 -13.78 4.81
CA LYS A 19 -9.82 -13.76 6.24
C LYS A 19 -9.36 -12.48 6.94
N ASP A 20 -8.56 -11.67 6.24
CA ASP A 20 -7.89 -10.47 6.76
C ASP A 20 -8.36 -9.24 5.97
N ARG A 21 -9.67 -9.14 5.72
CA ARG A 21 -10.27 -7.96 5.10
C ARG A 21 -10.45 -6.87 6.15
N PRO A 22 -10.09 -5.62 5.83
CA PRO A 22 -10.31 -4.51 6.75
C PRO A 22 -11.79 -4.24 6.89
N GLU A 23 -12.19 -3.85 8.10
CA GLU A 23 -13.53 -3.39 8.39
C GLU A 23 -13.75 -1.99 7.79
N LYS A 24 -15.01 -1.68 7.49
CA LYS A 24 -15.41 -0.32 7.14
C LYS A 24 -15.22 0.59 8.35
N LEU A 25 -14.60 1.73 8.12
CA LEU A 25 -14.39 2.73 9.17
C LEU A 25 -15.70 3.40 9.59
N LYS A 26 -15.72 3.92 10.82
CA LYS A 26 -16.91 4.57 11.40
C LYS A 26 -16.77 6.08 11.55
N SER A 27 -15.57 6.63 11.35
CA SER A 27 -15.34 8.07 11.50
C SER A 27 -14.55 8.68 10.35
N THR A 28 -14.85 9.95 10.04
CA THR A 28 -14.09 10.74 9.07
C THR A 28 -12.64 10.97 9.51
N GLY A 29 -12.38 11.01 10.83
CA GLY A 29 -11.03 11.13 11.37
C GLY A 29 -10.16 9.91 11.00
N GLU A 30 -10.65 8.69 11.23
CA GLU A 30 -9.93 7.48 10.82
C GLU A 30 -9.76 7.40 9.29
N LEU A 31 -10.79 7.81 8.54
CA LEU A 31 -10.74 7.85 7.08
C LEU A 31 -9.62 8.78 6.59
N TRP A 32 -9.48 9.94 7.23
CA TRP A 32 -8.42 10.90 6.99
C TRP A 32 -7.05 10.37 7.39
N ASP A 33 -6.93 9.72 8.55
CA ASP A 33 -5.65 9.14 9.00
C ASP A 33 -5.16 8.07 8.02
N LYS A 34 -6.05 7.21 7.51
CA LYS A 34 -5.73 6.25 6.44
C LYS A 34 -5.34 6.92 5.13
N PHE A 35 -5.96 8.06 4.81
CA PHE A 35 -5.61 8.84 3.63
C PHE A 35 -4.22 9.47 3.78
N LEU A 36 -3.90 10.04 4.94
CA LEU A 36 -2.58 10.63 5.19
C LEU A 36 -1.46 9.61 5.00
N PHE A 37 -1.66 8.36 5.40
CA PHE A 37 -0.69 7.30 5.13
C PHE A 37 -0.30 7.20 3.65
N ILE A 38 -1.28 7.22 2.73
CA ILE A 38 -1.00 7.16 1.28
C ILE A 38 -0.39 8.45 0.73
N VAL A 39 -0.58 9.59 1.39
CA VAL A 39 0.08 10.85 1.01
C VAL A 39 1.58 10.72 1.22
N PHE A 40 1.99 10.20 2.38
CA PHE A 40 3.39 10.01 2.74
C PHE A 40 4.05 8.79 2.08
N MET A 41 3.27 7.85 1.53
CA MET A 41 3.79 6.82 0.63
C MET A 41 4.52 7.46 -0.56
N GLY A 42 5.77 7.11 -0.79
CA GLY A 42 6.55 7.64 -1.91
C GLY A 42 8.05 7.47 -1.70
N GLY A 43 8.80 7.55 -2.80
CA GLY A 43 10.25 7.34 -2.78
C GLY A 43 10.62 5.93 -2.29
N LYS A 44 11.70 5.84 -1.52
CA LYS A 44 12.19 4.59 -0.93
C LYS A 44 11.66 4.33 0.49
N ARG A 45 10.67 5.10 0.96
CA ARG A 45 10.17 4.98 2.34
C ARG A 45 9.42 3.67 2.53
N SER A 46 9.81 2.95 3.56
CA SER A 46 9.11 1.84 4.17
C SER A 46 7.87 2.31 4.95
N GLU A 47 6.99 1.37 5.25
CA GLU A 47 5.82 1.64 6.10
C GLU A 47 6.23 2.10 7.52
N ALA A 48 7.35 1.59 8.04
CA ALA A 48 7.92 2.02 9.32
C ALA A 48 8.27 3.51 9.34
N GLU A 49 8.95 3.97 8.29
CA GLU A 49 9.31 5.38 8.13
C GLU A 49 8.06 6.26 8.00
N ILE A 50 7.04 5.81 7.27
CA ILE A 50 5.77 6.54 7.15
C ILE A 50 5.07 6.65 8.51
N ASN A 51 4.98 5.55 9.26
CA ASN A 51 4.38 5.54 10.60
C ASN A 51 5.13 6.46 11.57
N LEU A 52 6.46 6.47 11.51
CA LEU A 52 7.29 7.40 12.28
C LEU A 52 6.94 8.85 11.93
N VAL A 53 6.87 9.19 10.63
CA VAL A 53 6.52 10.55 10.18
C VAL A 53 5.13 10.96 10.66
N LEU A 54 4.13 10.09 10.49
CA LEU A 54 2.77 10.34 10.99
C LEU A 54 2.75 10.56 12.51
N SER A 55 3.55 9.80 13.27
CA SER A 55 3.65 9.95 14.72
C SER A 55 4.27 11.29 15.15
N ILE A 56 5.30 11.75 14.42
CA ILE A 56 5.97 13.03 14.69
C ILE A 56 5.04 14.21 14.38
N LEU A 57 4.30 14.12 13.27
CA LEU A 57 3.50 15.22 12.75
C LEU A 57 2.03 15.20 13.20
N LYS A 58 1.63 14.22 14.03
CA LYS A 58 0.23 13.97 14.41
C LYS A 58 -0.57 15.24 14.76
N PRO A 59 -0.06 16.19 15.56
CA PRO A 59 -0.84 17.39 15.91
C PRO A 59 -1.15 18.31 14.71
N GLN A 60 -0.27 18.34 13.71
CA GLN A 60 -0.38 19.20 12.52
C GLN A 60 -1.15 18.50 11.39
N LEU A 61 -1.43 17.21 11.53
CA LEU A 61 -2.09 16.41 10.50
C LEU A 61 -3.61 16.36 10.66
N GLY A 62 -4.16 16.80 11.79
CA GLY A 62 -5.62 16.84 12.00
C GLY A 62 -6.33 17.66 10.92
N MET A 63 -7.41 17.13 10.35
CA MET A 63 -8.13 17.77 9.23
C MET A 63 -8.53 19.21 9.55
N ASP A 64 -8.99 19.49 10.76
CA ASP A 64 -9.36 20.85 11.18
C ASP A 64 -8.19 21.82 11.21
N TYR A 65 -7.01 21.37 11.67
CA TYR A 65 -5.79 22.17 11.65
C TYR A 65 -5.36 22.43 10.21
N VAL A 66 -5.29 21.37 9.41
CA VAL A 66 -4.95 21.44 7.98
C VAL A 66 -5.87 22.42 7.26
N ARG A 67 -7.17 22.47 7.57
CA ARG A 67 -8.12 23.41 6.93
C ARG A 67 -7.87 24.86 7.33
N LYS A 68 -7.69 25.13 8.63
CA LYS A 68 -7.57 26.50 9.18
C LYS A 68 -6.25 27.19 8.84
N THR A 69 -5.18 26.43 8.67
CA THR A 69 -3.83 26.96 8.45
C THR A 69 -3.54 27.12 6.95
N SER A 70 -2.85 28.17 6.51
CA SER A 70 -2.45 28.27 5.10
C SER A 70 -1.44 27.16 4.73
N GLY A 71 -1.24 26.90 3.43
CA GLY A 71 -0.28 25.87 3.01
C GLY A 71 1.17 26.20 3.38
N GLU A 72 1.49 27.49 3.42
CA GLU A 72 2.80 28.02 3.83
C GLU A 72 2.99 27.90 5.34
N ASP A 73 2.04 28.42 6.13
CA ASP A 73 2.08 28.32 7.60
C ASP A 73 2.12 26.86 8.08
N TRP A 74 1.38 25.97 7.40
CA TRP A 74 1.38 24.54 7.73
C TRP A 74 2.76 23.94 7.47
N ARG A 75 3.36 24.28 6.33
CA ARG A 75 4.70 23.81 5.96
C ARG A 75 5.73 24.30 6.95
N GLU A 76 5.73 25.58 7.30
CA GLU A 76 6.66 26.17 8.27
C GLU A 76 6.52 25.51 9.65
N ALA A 77 5.29 25.29 10.12
CA ALA A 77 5.03 24.62 11.38
C ALA A 77 5.58 23.18 11.39
N VAL A 78 5.39 22.44 10.30
CA VAL A 78 5.90 21.07 10.13
C VAL A 78 7.43 21.06 10.03
N GLU A 79 8.03 21.95 9.24
CA GLU A 79 9.48 22.05 9.09
C GLU A 79 10.16 22.34 10.44
N LYS A 80 9.57 23.22 11.26
CA LYS A 80 10.07 23.48 12.62
C LYS A 80 10.07 22.22 13.50
N ILE A 81 8.99 21.44 13.45
CA ILE A 81 8.88 20.19 14.22
C ILE A 81 9.91 19.16 13.73
N LEU A 82 10.09 19.06 12.41
CA LEU A 82 11.11 18.20 11.82
C LEU A 82 12.50 18.62 12.28
N ASP A 83 12.83 19.92 12.27
CA ASP A 83 14.13 20.43 12.72
C ASP A 83 14.39 20.14 14.20
N GLU A 84 13.41 20.39 15.07
CA GLU A 84 13.49 20.06 16.49
C GLU A 84 13.67 18.56 16.73
N ARG A 85 13.00 17.72 15.94
CA ARG A 85 13.09 16.26 16.05
C ARG A 85 14.43 15.75 15.52
N MET A 86 14.89 16.24 14.38
CA MET A 86 16.18 15.90 13.77
C MET A 86 17.35 16.26 14.68
N TYR A 87 17.28 17.36 15.42
CA TYR A 87 18.32 17.73 16.40
C TYR A 87 18.52 16.69 17.51
N ARG A 88 17.49 15.90 17.83
CA ARG A 88 17.49 14.92 18.93
C ARG A 88 17.78 13.49 18.47
N ILE A 89 17.68 13.22 17.16
CA ILE A 89 17.88 11.88 16.60
C ILE A 89 19.37 11.60 16.43
N ARG A 90 19.81 10.47 17.00
CA ARG A 90 21.20 9.98 16.85
C ARG A 90 21.35 8.98 15.71
N ASP A 91 20.26 8.32 15.34
CA ASP A 91 20.24 7.36 14.25
C ASP A 91 20.40 8.07 12.90
N LYS A 92 21.43 7.68 12.14
CA LYS A 92 21.79 8.36 10.89
C LYS A 92 20.77 8.10 9.78
N GLU A 93 20.19 6.91 9.74
CA GLU A 93 19.25 6.52 8.69
C GLU A 93 17.94 7.28 8.84
N THR A 94 17.40 7.33 10.06
CA THR A 94 16.22 8.14 10.39
C THR A 94 16.48 9.62 10.10
N LEU A 95 17.65 10.15 10.45
CA LEU A 95 18.00 11.54 10.19
C LEU A 95 18.01 11.85 8.68
N GLU A 96 18.57 10.96 7.87
CA GLU A 96 18.59 11.13 6.42
C GLU A 96 17.19 11.03 5.81
N MET A 97 16.38 10.08 6.28
CA MET A 97 14.97 9.95 5.87
C MET A 97 14.17 11.23 6.15
N LEU A 98 14.35 11.85 7.32
CA LEU A 98 13.66 13.09 7.67
C LEU A 98 14.16 14.29 6.85
N ARG A 99 15.45 14.33 6.47
CA ARG A 99 15.98 15.34 5.56
C ARG A 99 15.41 15.22 4.15
N GLU A 100 15.32 14.00 3.63
CA GLU A 100 14.69 13.74 2.33
C GLU A 100 13.21 14.10 2.35
N LEU A 101 12.50 13.74 3.43
CA LEU A 101 11.13 14.18 3.66
C LEU A 101 11.03 15.71 3.63
N LYS A 102 11.91 16.42 4.34
CA LYS A 102 11.91 17.90 4.39
C LYS A 102 12.03 18.51 2.98
N LYS A 103 12.87 17.95 2.10
CA LYS A 103 13.01 18.40 0.70
C LYS A 103 11.72 18.27 -0.12
N GLU A 104 10.82 17.37 0.26
CA GLU A 104 9.55 17.13 -0.42
C GLU A 104 8.36 17.94 0.16
N MET A 105 8.58 18.73 1.23
CA MET A 105 7.52 19.40 1.98
C MET A 105 6.62 20.31 1.15
N PHE A 106 7.16 20.98 0.15
CA PHE A 106 6.34 21.79 -0.77
C PHE A 106 5.25 20.93 -1.45
N ARG A 107 5.63 19.77 -1.98
CA ARG A 107 4.72 18.86 -2.68
C ARG A 107 3.77 18.16 -1.72
N ILE A 108 4.25 17.77 -0.53
CA ILE A 108 3.43 17.14 0.49
C ILE A 108 2.39 18.12 1.03
N SER A 109 2.77 19.36 1.34
CA SER A 109 1.84 20.40 1.78
C SER A 109 0.74 20.63 0.74
N ALA A 110 1.09 20.77 -0.54
CA ALA A 110 0.11 20.90 -1.62
C ALA A 110 -0.86 19.71 -1.67
N SER A 111 -0.34 18.48 -1.54
CA SER A 111 -1.15 17.25 -1.54
C SER A 111 -2.10 17.18 -0.34
N ILE A 112 -1.62 17.50 0.87
CA ILE A 112 -2.41 17.47 2.11
C ILE A 112 -3.51 18.54 2.06
N LYS A 113 -3.14 19.78 1.74
CA LYS A 113 -4.08 20.92 1.65
C LYS A 113 -5.13 20.69 0.59
N GLY A 114 -4.69 20.20 -0.56
CA GLY A 114 -5.53 19.75 -1.66
C GLY A 114 -6.55 18.70 -1.28
N SER A 115 -6.07 17.64 -0.65
CA SER A 115 -6.91 16.52 -0.20
C SER A 115 -7.92 16.97 0.85
N ALA A 116 -7.55 17.85 1.78
CA ALA A 116 -8.48 18.40 2.75
C ALA A 116 -9.62 19.19 2.07
N ARG A 117 -9.30 20.01 1.05
CA ARG A 117 -10.31 20.69 0.23
C ARG A 117 -11.19 19.71 -0.52
N PHE A 118 -10.60 18.64 -1.09
CA PHE A 118 -11.34 17.60 -1.78
C PHE A 118 -12.34 16.89 -0.86
N PHE A 119 -11.90 16.53 0.35
CA PHE A 119 -12.75 15.89 1.36
C PHE A 119 -13.92 16.79 1.74
N GLU A 120 -13.68 18.08 1.94
CA GLU A 120 -14.71 19.06 2.28
C GLU A 120 -15.69 19.28 1.13
N LYS A 121 -15.19 19.61 -0.07
CA LYS A 121 -16.00 19.90 -1.27
C LYS A 121 -16.92 18.75 -1.64
N ASN A 122 -16.42 17.51 -1.51
CA ASN A 122 -17.17 16.31 -1.87
C ASN A 122 -17.89 15.66 -0.68
N GLY A 123 -17.82 16.26 0.52
CA GLY A 123 -18.44 15.72 1.73
C GLY A 123 -18.00 14.28 2.02
N ILE A 124 -16.71 13.98 1.93
CA ILE A 124 -16.18 12.62 2.07
C ILE A 124 -16.28 12.18 3.54
N THR A 125 -17.17 11.23 3.79
CA THR A 125 -17.39 10.55 5.08
C THR A 125 -17.56 9.04 4.81
N PRO A 126 -17.46 8.17 5.82
CA PRO A 126 -17.76 6.76 5.64
C PRO A 126 -19.13 6.50 4.99
N GLU A 127 -20.16 7.25 5.39
CA GLU A 127 -21.52 7.12 4.86
C GLU A 127 -21.63 7.58 3.40
N THR A 128 -20.93 8.66 3.00
CA THR A 128 -20.95 9.10 1.61
C THR A 128 -20.17 8.17 0.70
N LEU A 129 -19.06 7.62 1.16
CA LEU A 129 -18.34 6.55 0.44
C LEU A 129 -19.22 5.32 0.25
N GLU A 130 -19.95 4.88 1.27
CA GLU A 130 -20.86 3.72 1.14
C GLU A 130 -21.97 3.94 0.11
N LYS A 131 -22.54 5.15 0.06
CA LYS A 131 -23.55 5.53 -0.95
C LYS A 131 -22.97 5.66 -2.36
N THR A 132 -21.73 6.13 -2.45
CA THR A 132 -21.10 6.48 -3.74
C THR A 132 -20.45 5.27 -4.39
N LEU A 133 -19.76 4.43 -3.62
CA LEU A 133 -18.93 3.31 -4.11
C LEU A 133 -19.70 1.98 -4.22
N GLY A 134 -21.01 2.04 -4.43
CA GLY A 134 -21.90 0.86 -4.43
C GLY A 134 -21.75 -0.06 -5.65
N THR A 135 -21.11 0.40 -6.73
CA THR A 135 -20.80 -0.41 -7.93
C THR A 135 -19.37 -0.21 -8.38
N LYS A 136 -18.87 -1.12 -9.22
CA LYS A 136 -17.53 -1.02 -9.82
C LYS A 136 -17.38 0.27 -10.63
N GLU A 137 -18.39 0.62 -11.42
CA GLU A 137 -18.39 1.81 -12.29
C GLU A 137 -18.31 3.09 -11.48
N LYS A 138 -19.15 3.25 -10.45
CA LYS A 138 -19.12 4.43 -9.59
C LYS A 138 -17.82 4.54 -8.80
N THR A 139 -17.27 3.40 -8.38
CA THR A 139 -15.98 3.37 -7.71
C THR A 139 -14.86 3.80 -8.66
N TRP A 140 -14.91 3.36 -9.92
CA TRP A 140 -13.98 3.80 -10.95
C TRP A 140 -14.08 5.30 -11.23
N GLU A 141 -15.30 5.84 -11.39
CA GLU A 141 -15.53 7.28 -11.56
C GLU A 141 -14.96 8.09 -10.40
N PHE A 142 -15.13 7.61 -9.16
CA PHE A 142 -14.55 8.23 -7.98
C PHE A 142 -13.01 8.21 -7.99
N ILE A 143 -12.40 7.06 -8.33
CA ILE A 143 -10.93 6.95 -8.47
C ILE A 143 -10.43 7.92 -9.54
N GLU A 144 -11.03 7.90 -10.73
CA GLU A 144 -10.69 8.78 -11.86
C GLU A 144 -10.82 10.27 -11.49
N GLY A 145 -11.89 10.62 -10.79
CA GLY A 145 -12.12 11.98 -10.30
C GLY A 145 -10.97 12.44 -9.40
N LEU A 146 -10.56 11.61 -8.44
CA LEU A 146 -9.45 11.93 -7.54
C LEU A 146 -8.07 11.94 -8.24
N VAL A 147 -7.84 11.08 -9.24
CA VAL A 147 -6.61 11.08 -10.05
C VAL A 147 -6.48 12.37 -10.86
N LYS A 148 -7.59 12.83 -11.44
CA LYS A 148 -7.66 14.01 -12.31
C LYS A 148 -7.80 15.32 -11.54
N ASP A 149 -8.10 15.27 -10.25
CA ASP A 149 -8.26 16.46 -9.43
C ASP A 149 -6.92 17.20 -9.29
N ALA A 150 -6.86 18.41 -9.86
CA ALA A 150 -5.69 19.27 -9.80
C ALA A 150 -5.36 19.72 -8.37
N ASP A 151 -6.35 19.74 -7.47
CA ASP A 151 -6.12 20.03 -6.06
C ASP A 151 -5.35 18.91 -5.38
N VAL A 152 -5.38 17.66 -5.86
CA VAL A 152 -4.78 16.50 -5.19
C VAL A 152 -3.54 15.98 -5.95
N PRO A 153 -2.42 16.71 -5.98
CA PRO A 153 -1.23 16.29 -6.71
C PRO A 153 -0.59 15.04 -6.09
N ASN A 154 0.14 14.27 -6.91
CA ASN A 154 0.96 13.12 -6.48
C ASN A 154 0.20 11.96 -5.81
N ILE A 155 -1.12 11.93 -5.96
CA ILE A 155 -1.97 10.80 -5.58
C ILE A 155 -2.54 10.21 -6.88
N ARG A 156 -2.24 8.94 -7.12
CA ARG A 156 -2.53 8.20 -8.36
C ARG A 156 -3.15 6.85 -8.02
N TYR A 157 -3.53 6.07 -9.03
CA TYR A 157 -4.27 4.81 -8.91
C TYR A 157 -3.82 3.92 -7.75
N THR A 158 -2.52 3.60 -7.66
CA THR A 158 -1.97 2.74 -6.61
C THR A 158 -2.33 3.23 -5.21
N LYS A 159 -2.10 4.52 -4.93
CA LYS A 159 -2.35 5.12 -3.62
C LYS A 159 -3.84 5.13 -3.30
N ILE A 160 -4.67 5.54 -4.25
CA ILE A 160 -6.13 5.68 -4.07
C ILE A 160 -6.74 4.31 -3.80
N ILE A 161 -6.39 3.30 -4.61
CA ILE A 161 -6.91 1.94 -4.45
C ILE A 161 -6.44 1.34 -3.12
N PHE A 162 -5.18 1.57 -2.71
CA PHE A 162 -4.73 1.14 -1.38
C PHE A 162 -5.50 1.81 -0.24
N TRP A 163 -5.76 3.11 -0.34
CA TRP A 163 -6.58 3.81 0.65
C TRP A 163 -7.99 3.22 0.70
N LEU A 164 -8.67 3.08 -0.44
CA LEU A 164 -10.01 2.48 -0.51
C LEU A 164 -10.01 1.07 0.09
N HIS A 165 -9.02 0.24 -0.24
CA HIS A 165 -8.86 -1.08 0.37
C HIS A 165 -8.77 -0.96 1.89
N SER A 166 -7.91 -0.07 2.41
CA SER A 166 -7.68 0.09 3.86
C SER A 166 -8.92 0.54 4.64
N VAL A 167 -9.93 1.09 3.95
CA VAL A 167 -11.17 1.59 4.55
C VAL A 167 -12.40 0.75 4.17
N GLY A 168 -12.18 -0.43 3.58
CA GLY A 168 -13.24 -1.40 3.31
C GLY A 168 -14.01 -1.21 2.00
N PHE A 169 -13.42 -0.50 1.03
CA PHE A 169 -14.00 -0.23 -0.28
C PHE A 169 -13.06 -0.65 -1.42
N GLY A 170 -13.54 -0.52 -2.67
CA GLY A 170 -12.71 -0.73 -3.86
C GLY A 170 -12.26 -2.16 -4.13
N TYR A 171 -12.96 -3.16 -3.57
CA TYR A 171 -12.51 -4.56 -3.63
C TYR A 171 -12.39 -5.17 -5.03
N ASP A 172 -13.02 -4.56 -6.03
CA ASP A 172 -12.98 -5.00 -7.43
C ASP A 172 -11.76 -4.50 -8.21
N PHE A 173 -10.87 -3.74 -7.57
CA PHE A 173 -9.68 -3.17 -8.20
C PHE A 173 -8.38 -3.76 -7.65
N CYS A 174 -7.39 -3.88 -8.53
CA CYS A 174 -6.02 -4.22 -8.16
C CYS A 174 -5.16 -2.97 -8.31
N PRO A 175 -4.46 -2.48 -7.26
CA PRO A 175 -3.54 -1.35 -7.40
C PRO A 175 -2.39 -1.74 -8.34
N PRO A 176 -1.98 -0.87 -9.30
CA PRO A 176 -0.80 -1.09 -10.16
C PRO A 176 0.49 -0.82 -9.39
N SER A 177 0.64 -1.44 -8.21
CA SER A 177 1.84 -1.38 -7.38
C SER A 177 3.02 -2.04 -8.08
N TRP A 178 4.24 -1.74 -7.63
CA TRP A 178 5.42 -2.47 -8.09
C TRP A 178 5.29 -3.98 -7.91
N GLN A 179 4.68 -4.44 -6.80
CA GLN A 179 4.42 -5.85 -6.54
C GLN A 179 3.48 -6.44 -7.60
N THR A 180 2.40 -5.74 -7.93
CA THR A 180 1.45 -6.14 -8.98
C THR A 180 2.13 -6.21 -10.33
N LYS A 181 2.88 -5.17 -10.72
CA LYS A 181 3.61 -5.12 -12.00
C LYS A 181 4.60 -6.27 -12.11
N LYS A 182 5.34 -6.54 -11.02
CA LYS A 182 6.32 -7.61 -10.95
C LYS A 182 5.68 -8.99 -11.03
N PHE A 183 4.59 -9.23 -10.30
CA PHE A 183 3.84 -10.48 -10.41
C PHE A 183 3.29 -10.70 -11.82
N VAL A 184 2.69 -9.66 -12.41
CA VAL A 184 2.18 -9.70 -13.78
C VAL A 184 3.28 -10.05 -14.79
N ASN A 185 4.48 -9.48 -14.64
CA ASN A 185 5.56 -9.70 -15.59
C ASN A 185 6.38 -10.98 -15.36
N GLU A 186 6.63 -11.35 -14.11
CA GLU A 186 7.55 -12.45 -13.76
C GLU A 186 6.83 -13.78 -13.51
N ASP A 187 5.58 -13.75 -13.03
CA ASP A 187 4.90 -14.94 -12.54
C ASP A 187 3.68 -15.35 -13.40
N ILE A 188 3.04 -14.42 -14.14
CA ILE A 188 1.84 -14.74 -14.96
C ILE A 188 1.90 -14.26 -16.41
N GLY A 189 2.85 -13.44 -16.83
CA GLY A 189 2.85 -12.78 -18.15
C GLY A 189 4.06 -13.17 -19.00
N PRO A 190 4.01 -12.98 -20.33
CA PRO A 190 5.12 -13.25 -21.26
C PRO A 190 6.30 -12.26 -21.14
N TYR A 191 6.52 -11.64 -19.97
CA TYR A 191 7.52 -10.59 -19.72
C TYR A 191 7.31 -9.34 -20.61
N TYR A 192 6.56 -8.33 -20.12
CA TYR A 192 6.37 -7.06 -20.85
C TYR A 192 7.35 -5.97 -20.39
N GLN A 193 7.85 -5.18 -21.36
CA GLN A 193 8.79 -4.08 -21.10
C GLN A 193 8.12 -2.76 -20.67
N PHE A 194 6.79 -2.64 -20.80
CA PHE A 194 6.07 -1.38 -20.53
C PHE A 194 5.65 -1.24 -19.07
N TYR A 195 6.60 -1.01 -18.16
CA TYR A 195 6.33 -0.84 -16.71
C TYR A 195 5.50 0.42 -16.35
N GLU A 196 5.27 1.32 -17.29
CA GLU A 196 4.64 2.64 -17.05
C GLU A 196 3.13 2.67 -17.34
N ASP A 197 2.56 1.63 -18.00
CA ASP A 197 1.12 1.58 -18.29
C ASP A 197 0.33 0.99 -17.11
N ASP A 198 -0.01 1.84 -16.15
CA ASP A 198 -0.80 1.47 -14.96
C ASP A 198 -2.12 0.79 -15.32
N ALA A 199 -2.85 1.31 -16.33
CA ALA A 199 -4.14 0.77 -16.74
C ALA A 199 -4.00 -0.65 -17.31
N TYR A 200 -2.95 -0.91 -18.08
CA TYR A 200 -2.62 -2.25 -18.56
C TYR A 200 -2.42 -3.23 -17.39
N PHE A 201 -1.57 -2.90 -16.41
CA PHE A 201 -1.29 -3.81 -15.30
C PHE A 201 -2.51 -4.05 -14.41
N MET A 202 -3.33 -3.02 -14.18
CA MET A 202 -4.61 -3.17 -13.48
C MET A 202 -5.49 -4.19 -14.20
N LYS A 203 -5.67 -4.03 -15.52
CA LYS A 203 -6.50 -4.92 -16.34
C LYS A 203 -5.98 -6.37 -16.34
N GLN A 204 -4.67 -6.58 -16.41
CA GLN A 204 -4.08 -7.92 -16.32
C GLN A 204 -4.31 -8.55 -14.95
N ALA A 205 -4.06 -7.80 -13.87
CA ALA A 205 -4.26 -8.28 -12.51
C ALA A 205 -5.74 -8.57 -12.21
N GLU A 206 -6.66 -7.76 -12.71
CA GLU A 206 -8.11 -7.97 -12.59
C GLU A 206 -8.57 -9.21 -13.36
N GLY A 207 -8.10 -9.41 -14.60
CA GLY A 207 -8.46 -10.62 -15.34
C GLY A 207 -7.89 -11.90 -14.72
N PHE A 208 -6.70 -11.83 -14.11
CA PHE A 208 -6.17 -12.91 -13.28
C PHE A 208 -7.03 -13.14 -12.02
N ALA A 209 -7.48 -12.06 -11.37
CA ALA A 209 -8.36 -12.15 -10.20
C ALA A 209 -9.73 -12.78 -10.54
N GLU A 210 -10.30 -12.51 -11.71
CA GLU A 210 -11.50 -13.20 -12.19
C GLU A 210 -11.27 -14.72 -12.37
N GLY A 211 -10.08 -15.12 -12.84
CA GLY A 211 -9.67 -16.52 -12.87
C GLY A 211 -9.60 -17.16 -11.49
N VAL A 212 -9.05 -16.43 -10.51
CA VAL A 212 -8.99 -16.86 -9.09
C VAL A 212 -10.40 -17.00 -8.50
N LYS A 213 -11.28 -16.04 -8.74
CA LYS A 213 -12.66 -16.01 -8.21
C LYS A 213 -13.49 -17.21 -8.63
N LYS A 214 -13.27 -17.75 -9.83
CA LYS A 214 -13.88 -19.01 -10.30
C LYS A 214 -13.48 -20.22 -9.45
N LYS A 215 -12.29 -20.22 -8.84
CA LYS A 215 -11.74 -21.32 -8.02
C LYS A 215 -11.84 -21.07 -6.51
N ALA A 216 -11.91 -19.81 -6.09
CA ALA A 216 -12.13 -19.38 -4.71
C ALA A 216 -13.37 -18.49 -4.64
N LYS A 217 -14.52 -19.11 -4.41
CA LYS A 217 -15.80 -18.40 -4.32
C LYS A 217 -15.73 -17.31 -3.25
N GLY A 218 -16.11 -16.10 -3.63
CA GLY A 218 -16.11 -14.93 -2.75
C GLY A 218 -14.79 -14.15 -2.70
N ALA A 219 -13.73 -14.61 -3.38
CA ALA A 219 -12.49 -13.83 -3.53
C ALA A 219 -12.75 -12.56 -4.36
N THR A 220 -12.07 -11.47 -4.00
CA THR A 220 -12.11 -10.19 -4.70
C THR A 220 -10.73 -9.84 -5.28
N ALA A 221 -10.67 -8.82 -6.13
CA ALA A 221 -9.40 -8.31 -6.66
C ALA A 221 -8.48 -7.81 -5.53
N ARG A 222 -9.05 -7.22 -4.47
CA ARG A 222 -8.30 -6.86 -3.25
C ARG A 222 -7.60 -8.06 -2.62
N ASP A 223 -8.26 -9.20 -2.48
CA ASP A 223 -7.64 -10.37 -1.83
C ASP A 223 -6.48 -10.92 -2.67
N VAL A 224 -6.65 -10.89 -3.99
CA VAL A 224 -5.60 -11.24 -4.95
C VAL A 224 -4.44 -10.26 -4.86
N SER A 225 -4.71 -8.96 -4.80
CA SER A 225 -3.68 -7.93 -4.60
C SER A 225 -2.93 -8.10 -3.28
N ALA A 226 -3.63 -8.42 -2.18
CA ALA A 226 -3.00 -8.67 -0.89
C ALA A 226 -2.10 -9.92 -0.93
N ALA A 227 -2.56 -11.00 -1.56
CA ALA A 227 -1.75 -12.20 -1.79
C ALA A 227 -0.49 -11.89 -2.62
N ILE A 228 -0.63 -11.11 -3.70
CA ILE A 228 0.49 -10.64 -4.51
C ILE A 228 1.48 -9.83 -3.66
N TYR A 229 0.97 -8.89 -2.86
CA TYR A 229 1.81 -8.04 -2.00
C TYR A 229 2.67 -8.89 -1.06
N TYR A 230 2.07 -9.81 -0.30
CA TYR A 230 2.84 -10.64 0.62
C TYR A 230 3.84 -11.53 -0.11
N TYR A 231 3.41 -12.20 -1.19
CA TYR A 231 4.29 -13.07 -1.97
C TYR A 231 5.50 -12.32 -2.55
N ILE A 232 5.27 -11.22 -3.27
CA ILE A 232 6.34 -10.49 -3.93
C ILE A 232 7.24 -9.78 -2.93
N THR A 233 6.70 -9.27 -1.82
CA THR A 233 7.48 -8.62 -0.76
C THR A 233 8.46 -9.62 -0.14
N LEU A 234 8.02 -10.80 0.29
CA LEU A 234 8.93 -11.82 0.83
C LEU A 234 9.89 -12.38 -0.23
N LYS A 235 9.42 -12.68 -1.45
CA LYS A 235 10.29 -13.12 -2.56
C LYS A 235 11.40 -12.11 -2.82
N SER A 236 11.13 -10.82 -2.63
CA SER A 236 12.08 -9.75 -2.90
C SER A 236 13.12 -9.55 -1.81
N MET A 237 12.86 -10.01 -0.58
CA MET A 237 13.85 -10.05 0.50
C MET A 237 14.96 -11.06 0.22
N LEU A 238 14.68 -12.13 -0.55
CA LEU A 238 15.70 -13.12 -0.91
C LEU A 238 16.77 -12.53 -1.84
N PRO A 239 18.04 -13.01 -1.76
CA PRO A 239 19.13 -12.47 -2.54
C PRO A 239 18.84 -12.47 -4.05
N PRO A 240 19.16 -11.39 -4.78
CA PRO A 240 18.94 -11.31 -6.22
C PRO A 240 19.59 -12.49 -6.97
N ARG A 241 18.90 -13.00 -8.00
CA ARG A 241 19.37 -14.10 -8.86
C ARG A 241 19.65 -15.45 -8.16
N SER A 242 19.45 -15.53 -6.84
CA SER A 242 19.67 -16.77 -6.08
C SER A 242 18.72 -17.89 -6.51
N PRO A 243 19.16 -19.17 -6.43
CA PRO A 243 18.28 -20.32 -6.66
C PRO A 243 17.06 -20.32 -5.74
N GLN A 244 17.24 -19.87 -4.49
CA GLN A 244 16.18 -19.76 -3.47
C GLN A 244 15.07 -18.86 -3.97
N LYS A 245 15.41 -17.65 -4.45
CA LYS A 245 14.45 -16.67 -4.98
C LYS A 245 13.72 -17.18 -6.22
N LYS A 246 14.44 -17.80 -7.16
CA LYS A 246 13.85 -18.37 -8.38
C LYS A 246 12.86 -19.47 -8.09
N LYS A 247 13.14 -20.29 -7.07
CA LYS A 247 12.28 -21.40 -6.64
C LYS A 247 11.28 -21.00 -5.56
N PHE A 248 11.17 -19.72 -5.19
CA PHE A 248 10.27 -19.27 -4.13
C PHE A 248 8.85 -19.10 -4.69
N THR A 249 7.94 -19.98 -4.27
CA THR A 249 6.53 -20.00 -4.71
C THR A 249 5.61 -19.58 -3.56
N PRO A 250 4.34 -19.22 -3.84
CA PRO A 250 3.35 -18.99 -2.78
C PRO A 250 3.17 -20.19 -1.82
N ALA A 251 3.27 -21.43 -2.30
CA ALA A 251 3.27 -22.61 -1.44
C ALA A 251 4.44 -22.62 -0.44
N LYS A 252 5.63 -22.18 -0.87
CA LYS A 252 6.78 -22.00 0.04
C LYS A 252 6.55 -20.88 1.05
N LEU A 253 5.96 -19.77 0.64
CA LEU A 253 5.54 -18.72 1.57
C LEU A 253 4.60 -19.29 2.64
N LEU A 254 3.55 -20.00 2.26
CA LEU A 254 2.59 -20.59 3.20
C LEU A 254 3.27 -21.56 4.17
N LYS A 255 4.21 -22.36 3.69
CA LYS A 255 5.01 -23.25 4.54
C LYS A 255 5.88 -22.47 5.53
N PHE A 256 6.54 -21.41 5.09
CA PHE A 256 7.31 -20.53 5.96
C PHE A 256 6.43 -19.91 7.05
N LEU A 257 5.28 -19.34 6.68
CA LEU A 257 4.31 -18.79 7.64
C LEU A 257 3.86 -19.83 8.66
N LYS A 258 3.55 -21.05 8.22
CA LYS A 258 3.17 -22.16 9.10
C LYS A 258 4.29 -22.54 10.08
N VAL A 259 5.52 -22.70 9.59
CA VAL A 259 6.68 -23.09 10.41
C VAL A 259 7.03 -22.01 11.44
N LYS A 260 7.01 -20.73 11.04
CA LYS A 260 7.30 -19.60 11.92
C LYS A 260 6.07 -19.13 12.72
N LYS A 261 4.93 -19.82 12.60
CA LYS A 261 3.65 -19.50 13.28
C LYS A 261 3.19 -18.06 13.06
N LEU A 262 3.36 -17.55 11.84
CA LEU A 262 2.98 -16.19 11.46
C LEU A 262 1.59 -16.16 10.82
N SER A 263 0.72 -15.28 11.33
CA SER A 263 -0.52 -14.89 10.64
C SER A 263 -0.23 -13.77 9.62
N LEU A 264 -1.15 -13.49 8.68
CA LEU A 264 -0.99 -12.34 7.78
C LEU A 264 -0.98 -11.01 8.53
N LYS A 265 -1.78 -10.89 9.60
CA LYS A 265 -1.78 -9.72 10.48
C LYS A 265 -0.42 -9.51 11.13
N THR A 266 0.14 -10.55 11.75
CA THR A 266 1.48 -10.48 12.38
C THR A 266 2.58 -10.24 11.35
N LEU A 267 2.43 -10.78 10.13
CA LEU A 267 3.34 -10.51 9.03
C LEU A 267 3.28 -9.04 8.61
N ALA A 268 2.10 -8.45 8.48
CA ALA A 268 1.93 -7.04 8.16
C ALA A 268 2.56 -6.14 9.25
N GLU A 269 2.33 -6.46 10.53
CA GLU A 269 2.96 -5.77 11.66
C GLU A 269 4.48 -5.82 11.58
N LYS A 270 5.06 -6.99 11.27
CA LYS A 270 6.52 -7.12 11.08
C LYS A 270 7.04 -6.36 9.86
N LEU A 271 6.30 -6.35 8.74
CA LEU A 271 6.67 -5.60 7.54
C LEU A 271 6.60 -4.07 7.76
N ALA A 272 5.77 -3.63 8.70
CA ALA A 272 5.60 -2.25 9.08
C ALA A 272 6.64 -1.74 10.10
N GLY A 273 7.46 -2.61 10.67
CA GLY A 273 8.58 -2.26 11.56
C GLY A 273 9.93 -2.46 10.87
N ALA A 274 10.89 -1.55 11.09
CA ALA A 274 12.20 -1.64 10.44
C ALA A 274 13.01 -2.82 10.98
N GLU A 275 13.17 -2.90 12.30
CA GLU A 275 13.89 -3.98 12.99
C GLU A 275 13.21 -5.34 12.76
N GLU A 276 11.88 -5.39 12.85
CA GLU A 276 11.12 -6.62 12.65
C GLU A 276 11.18 -7.12 11.21
N LYS A 277 11.29 -6.21 10.23
CA LYS A 277 11.43 -6.55 8.82
C LYS A 277 12.82 -7.13 8.53
N GLU A 278 13.87 -6.60 9.16
CA GLU A 278 15.22 -7.17 9.07
C GLU A 278 15.27 -8.57 9.70
N GLU A 279 14.74 -8.71 10.92
CA GLU A 279 14.63 -10.01 11.60
C GLU A 279 13.83 -11.03 10.76
N LEU A 280 12.75 -10.58 10.11
CA LEU A 280 11.96 -11.40 9.21
C LEU A 280 12.74 -11.83 7.96
N ALA A 281 13.56 -10.93 7.40
CA ALA A 281 14.40 -11.22 6.24
C ALA A 281 15.48 -12.26 6.59
N GLU A 282 16.15 -12.13 7.73
CA GLU A 282 17.13 -13.11 8.24
C GLU A 282 16.49 -14.48 8.41
N LYS A 283 15.37 -14.56 9.14
CA LYS A 283 14.62 -15.81 9.34
C LYS A 283 14.17 -16.46 8.03
N LEU A 284 13.84 -15.66 7.03
CA LEU A 284 13.45 -16.15 5.70
C LEU A 284 14.67 -16.70 4.94
N HIS A 285 15.82 -16.05 5.04
CA HIS A 285 17.06 -16.49 4.40
C HIS A 285 17.55 -17.82 4.97
N GLU A 286 17.59 -17.95 6.30
CA GLU A 286 17.94 -19.20 6.99
C GLU A 286 17.02 -20.34 6.53
N TRP A 287 15.71 -20.12 6.60
CA TRP A 287 14.71 -21.13 6.22
C TRP A 287 14.81 -21.54 4.74
N ALA A 288 15.15 -20.60 3.87
CA ALA A 288 15.33 -20.86 2.44
C ALA A 288 16.68 -21.51 2.11
N GLY A 289 17.68 -21.41 3.00
CA GLY A 289 19.01 -22.00 2.85
C GLY A 289 19.12 -23.44 3.37
N GLU A 290 18.31 -23.82 4.35
CA GLU A 290 18.26 -25.19 4.92
C GLU A 290 17.66 -26.25 3.98
N ARG A 291 17.24 -25.89 2.75
CA ARG A 291 16.47 -26.74 1.82
C ARG A 291 16.87 -26.54 0.37
#